data_AF-D5ACJ5-F1
#
_entry.id   AF-D5ACJ5-F1
#
_cell.length_a   1.000
_cell.length_b   1.000
_cell.length_c   1.000
_cell.angle_alpha   90.00
_cell.angle_beta   90.00
_cell.angle_gamma   90.00
#
_symmetry.space_group_name_H-M   'P 1'
#
loop_
_entity.id
_entity.type
_entity.pdbx_description
1 polymer ?
#
loop_
_entity_poly.entity_id
_entity_poly.type
_entity_poly.pdbx_seq_one_letter_code
_entity_poly.pdbx_strand_id
1 'polypeptide(L)'
;MVESAKFLLNSRYVRDLATLVVAYGISINLVEVTWKSKLKAQFPSPNEYSAFMGDFSTYTGIVTFSMMLLSRYIFRKYGWGVAATITPTVLLVTGVAFFALVLGSDSLTPMMAKFGVTPLLAAVYVGAMQNIFSKSAKYSLFDPCKEMAYIPLDEDTKVKGKAAVDVVCNPLGKSGGALIQQVLILGFGSLANSTPYLGVILLATVISWLYAARSLDQQFTPLVKKDLKSKLLEGKLSAMSRAVSVNLKQRPEVTYRFVSILNEQGFIEGRYVPVMDGSTPMTQSDGNSVVLSSLSTETIETTNPDIPVK
;
A
#
# COMPACT_ATOMS: atom_id res chain seq x y z
N MET A 1 2.22 -5.26 25.60
CA MET A 1 0.89 -5.75 25.16
C MET A 1 -0.24 -4.78 25.51
N VAL A 2 -0.37 -4.36 26.77
CA VAL A 2 -1.42 -3.41 27.20
C VAL A 2 -1.33 -2.05 26.47
N GLU A 3 -0.12 -1.51 26.26
CA GLU A 3 0.07 -0.27 25.49
C GLU A 3 -0.35 -0.40 24.02
N SER A 4 0.02 -1.49 23.35
CA SER A 4 -0.40 -1.75 21.97
C SER A 4 -1.91 -1.91 21.86
N ALA A 5 -2.55 -2.61 22.81
CA ALA A 5 -4.01 -2.75 22.86
C ALA A 5 -4.72 -1.42 23.12
N LYS A 6 -4.19 -0.60 24.04
CA LYS A 6 -4.71 0.75 24.34
C LYS A 6 -4.54 1.70 23.15
N PHE A 7 -3.45 1.56 22.40
CA PHE A 7 -3.20 2.28 21.16
C PHE A 7 -4.19 1.90 20.04
N LEU A 8 -4.44 0.59 19.83
CA LEU A 8 -5.42 0.09 18.86
C LEU A 8 -6.83 0.63 19.12
N LEU A 9 -7.21 0.81 20.39
CA LEU A 9 -8.54 1.29 20.78
C LEU A 9 -8.75 2.80 20.57
N ASN A 10 -7.69 3.59 20.50
CA ASN A 10 -7.78 5.05 20.41
C ASN A 10 -8.00 5.57 18.98
N SER A 11 -7.53 4.86 17.95
CA SER A 11 -7.70 5.28 16.55
C SER A 11 -8.69 4.38 15.83
N ARG A 12 -9.81 4.96 15.39
CA ARG A 12 -10.82 4.25 14.58
C ARG A 12 -10.20 3.59 13.36
N TYR A 13 -9.26 4.26 12.70
CA TYR A 13 -8.57 3.75 11.51
C TYR A 13 -7.76 2.49 11.80
N VAL A 14 -6.96 2.52 12.87
CA VAL A 14 -6.12 1.38 13.28
C VAL A 14 -6.99 0.23 13.78
N ARG A 15 -8.09 0.52 14.48
CA ARG A 15 -9.06 -0.48 14.90
C ARG A 15 -9.71 -1.20 13.72
N ASP A 16 -10.17 -0.46 12.71
CA ASP A 16 -10.77 -1.06 11.51
C ASP A 16 -9.72 -1.96 10.81
N LEU A 17 -8.49 -1.50 10.67
CA LEU A 17 -7.39 -2.29 10.09
C LEU A 17 -7.06 -3.55 10.92
N ALA A 18 -7.08 -3.45 12.25
CA ALA A 18 -6.96 -4.61 13.14
C ALA A 18 -8.12 -5.59 12.94
N THR A 19 -9.36 -5.10 12.82
CA THR A 19 -10.53 -5.92 12.54
C THR A 19 -10.39 -6.67 11.21
N LEU A 20 -9.88 -6.04 10.15
CA LEU A 20 -9.60 -6.69 8.87
C LEU A 20 -8.69 -7.93 9.06
N VAL A 21 -7.58 -7.76 9.79
CA VAL A 21 -6.57 -8.81 9.99
C VAL A 21 -7.07 -9.92 10.89
N VAL A 22 -7.74 -9.58 12.01
CA VAL A 22 -8.33 -10.55 12.93
C VAL A 22 -9.44 -11.35 12.23
N ALA A 23 -10.33 -10.67 11.51
CA ALA A 23 -11.45 -11.31 10.84
C ALA A 23 -10.99 -12.27 9.72
N TYR A 24 -9.97 -11.90 8.94
CA TYR A 24 -9.34 -12.84 8.01
C TYR A 24 -8.77 -14.06 8.74
N GLY A 25 -7.99 -13.84 9.81
CA GLY A 25 -7.34 -14.91 10.57
C GLY A 25 -8.32 -15.91 11.18
N ILE A 26 -9.44 -15.41 11.73
CA ILE A 26 -10.52 -16.25 12.25
C ILE A 26 -11.15 -17.01 11.08
N SER A 27 -11.58 -16.31 10.03
CA SER A 27 -12.34 -16.89 8.92
C SER A 27 -11.58 -18.01 8.21
N ILE A 28 -10.29 -17.79 7.90
CA ILE A 28 -9.48 -18.82 7.23
C ILE A 28 -9.25 -20.03 8.13
N ASN A 29 -9.06 -19.82 9.44
CA ASN A 29 -8.86 -20.92 10.37
C ASN A 29 -10.12 -21.78 10.51
N LEU A 30 -11.30 -21.16 10.62
CA LEU A 30 -12.58 -21.88 10.69
C LEU A 30 -12.80 -22.78 9.47
N VAL A 31 -12.56 -22.27 8.27
CA VAL A 31 -12.76 -23.05 7.05
C VAL A 31 -11.67 -24.12 6.89
N GLU A 32 -10.40 -23.77 7.12
CA GLU A 32 -9.27 -24.68 6.88
C GLU A 32 -9.33 -25.92 7.79
N VAL A 33 -9.68 -25.77 9.06
CA VAL A 33 -9.79 -26.92 9.97
C VAL A 33 -10.99 -27.80 9.62
N THR A 34 -12.14 -27.20 9.33
CA THR A 34 -13.34 -27.94 8.89
C THR A 34 -13.04 -28.72 7.61
N TRP A 35 -12.34 -28.11 6.65
CA TRP A 35 -11.91 -28.76 5.43
C TRP A 35 -10.91 -29.89 5.67
N LYS A 36 -9.88 -29.68 6.51
CA LYS A 36 -8.90 -30.72 6.86
C LYS A 36 -9.56 -31.94 7.50
N SER A 37 -10.62 -31.75 8.28
CA SER A 37 -11.41 -32.86 8.81
C SER A 37 -12.07 -33.69 7.71
N LYS A 38 -12.66 -33.04 6.69
CA LYS A 38 -13.23 -33.74 5.53
C LYS A 38 -12.16 -34.39 4.65
N LEU A 39 -11.03 -33.73 4.45
CA LEU A 39 -9.89 -34.27 3.73
C LEU A 39 -9.37 -35.56 4.39
N LYS A 40 -9.22 -35.55 5.72
CA LYS A 40 -8.80 -36.74 6.49
C LYS A 40 -9.84 -37.87 6.45
N ALA A 41 -11.13 -37.54 6.38
CA ALA A 41 -12.19 -38.53 6.22
C ALA A 41 -12.18 -39.18 4.82
N GLN A 42 -11.81 -38.43 3.78
CA GLN A 42 -11.75 -38.92 2.40
C GLN A 42 -10.47 -39.67 2.07
N PHE A 43 -9.32 -39.22 2.61
CA PHE A 43 -8.01 -39.85 2.43
C PHE A 43 -7.41 -40.21 3.79
N PRO A 44 -7.81 -41.35 4.40
CA PRO A 44 -7.25 -41.81 5.66
C PRO A 44 -5.79 -42.27 5.54
N SER A 45 -5.38 -42.69 4.34
CA SER A 45 -4.01 -43.10 4.03
C SER A 45 -3.07 -41.89 4.06
N PRO A 46 -1.98 -41.91 4.87
CA PRO A 46 -1.03 -40.81 4.91
C PRO A 46 -0.39 -40.49 3.55
N ASN A 47 -0.24 -41.49 2.69
CA ASN A 47 0.35 -41.32 1.36
C ASN A 47 -0.58 -40.52 0.44
N GLU A 48 -1.86 -40.89 0.37
CA GLU A 48 -2.87 -40.19 -0.44
C GLU A 48 -3.13 -38.78 0.08
N TYR A 49 -3.22 -38.62 1.41
CA TYR A 49 -3.34 -37.32 2.04
C TYR A 49 -2.15 -36.41 1.67
N SER A 50 -0.93 -36.93 1.74
CA SER A 50 0.28 -36.17 1.43
C SER A 50 0.37 -35.83 -0.06
N ALA A 51 0.00 -36.76 -0.95
CA ALA A 51 -0.06 -36.51 -2.39
C ALA A 51 -1.05 -35.38 -2.71
N PHE A 52 -2.28 -35.47 -2.17
CA PHE A 52 -3.28 -34.41 -2.32
C PHE A 52 -2.78 -33.06 -1.78
N MET A 53 -2.12 -33.04 -0.62
CA MET A 53 -1.56 -31.82 -0.04
C MET A 53 -0.42 -31.23 -0.89
N GLY A 54 0.33 -32.07 -1.59
CA GLY A 54 1.32 -31.67 -2.59
C GLY A 54 0.67 -30.94 -3.77
N ASP A 55 -0.35 -31.54 -4.37
CA ASP A 55 -1.12 -30.93 -5.46
C ASP A 55 -1.79 -29.63 -5.01
N PHE A 56 -2.44 -29.64 -3.85
CA PHE A 56 -3.06 -28.47 -3.24
C PHE A 56 -2.07 -27.31 -3.10
N SER A 57 -0.83 -27.59 -2.67
CA SER A 57 0.22 -26.58 -2.52
C SER A 57 0.68 -26.05 -3.89
N THR A 58 0.84 -26.92 -4.88
CA THR A 58 1.19 -26.56 -6.26
C THR A 58 0.13 -25.63 -6.87
N TYR A 59 -1.15 -26.02 -6.83
CA TYR A 59 -2.24 -25.18 -7.33
C TYR A 59 -2.37 -23.87 -6.55
N THR A 60 -2.16 -23.88 -5.23
CA THR A 60 -2.11 -22.64 -4.43
C THR A 60 -1.03 -21.71 -4.96
N GLY A 61 0.16 -22.22 -5.28
CA GLY A 61 1.25 -21.43 -5.88
C GLY A 61 0.86 -20.81 -7.23
N ILE A 62 0.34 -21.63 -8.15
CA ILE A 62 -0.06 -21.21 -9.50
C ILE A 62 -1.15 -20.13 -9.45
N VAL A 63 -2.21 -20.35 -8.66
CA VAL A 63 -3.33 -19.40 -8.53
C VAL A 63 -2.86 -18.12 -7.83
N THR A 64 -2.00 -18.22 -6.82
CA THR A 64 -1.45 -17.04 -6.14
C THR A 64 -0.61 -16.19 -7.10
N PHE A 65 0.28 -16.81 -7.87
CA PHE A 65 1.07 -16.11 -8.88
C PHE A 65 0.19 -15.41 -9.92
N SER A 66 -0.80 -16.11 -10.46
CA SER A 66 -1.75 -15.55 -11.43
C SER A 66 -2.53 -14.37 -10.85
N MET A 67 -3.00 -14.50 -9.60
CA MET A 67 -3.70 -13.44 -8.89
C MET A 67 -2.81 -12.23 -8.57
N MET A 68 -1.52 -12.42 -8.30
CA MET A 68 -0.56 -11.32 -8.09
C MET A 68 -0.37 -10.48 -9.36
N LEU A 69 -0.47 -11.07 -10.55
CA LEU A 69 -0.47 -10.32 -11.80
C LEU A 69 -1.80 -9.57 -11.99
N LEU A 70 -2.92 -10.24 -11.73
CA LEU A 70 -4.25 -9.65 -11.83
C LEU A 70 -4.47 -8.50 -10.83
N SER A 71 -3.89 -8.59 -9.63
CA SER A 71 -4.06 -7.56 -8.60
C SER A 71 -3.50 -6.21 -9.04
N ARG A 72 -2.41 -6.18 -9.80
CA ARG A 72 -1.88 -4.93 -10.40
C ARG A 72 -2.92 -4.23 -11.25
N TYR A 73 -3.66 -4.98 -12.06
CA TYR A 73 -4.75 -4.43 -12.88
C TYR A 73 -5.91 -3.95 -12.00
N ILE A 74 -6.27 -4.71 -10.97
CA ILE A 74 -7.35 -4.35 -10.04
C ILE A 74 -7.04 -3.02 -9.34
N PHE A 75 -5.85 -2.89 -8.73
CA PHE A 75 -5.43 -1.66 -8.05
C PHE A 75 -5.43 -0.45 -8.99
N ARG A 76 -4.94 -0.62 -10.23
CA ARG A 76 -4.86 0.47 -11.20
C ARG A 76 -6.22 0.92 -11.72
N LYS A 77 -7.15 0.00 -11.96
CA LYS A 77 -8.45 0.30 -12.59
C LYS A 77 -9.57 0.61 -11.59
N TYR A 78 -9.63 -0.13 -10.48
CA TYR A 78 -10.74 -0.08 -9.53
C TYR A 78 -10.37 0.56 -8.18
N GLY A 79 -9.07 0.74 -7.90
CA GLY A 79 -8.60 1.40 -6.70
C GLY A 79 -8.60 0.53 -5.44
N TRP A 80 -8.28 1.16 -4.30
CA TRP A 80 -8.03 0.48 -3.03
C TRP A 80 -9.31 -0.10 -2.40
N GLY A 81 -10.41 0.64 -2.37
CA GLY A 81 -11.66 0.19 -1.73
C GLY A 81 -12.21 -1.10 -2.34
N VAL A 82 -12.23 -1.20 -3.67
CA VAL A 82 -12.64 -2.43 -4.36
C VAL A 82 -11.68 -3.56 -4.01
N ALA A 83 -10.37 -3.35 -4.12
CA ALA A 83 -9.36 -4.36 -3.80
C ALA A 83 -9.49 -4.90 -2.35
N ALA A 84 -9.76 -4.02 -1.38
CA ALA A 84 -9.92 -4.37 0.03
C ALA A 84 -11.16 -5.23 0.30
N THR A 85 -12.21 -5.10 -0.53
CA THR A 85 -13.45 -5.90 -0.39
C THR A 85 -13.40 -7.24 -1.12
N ILE A 86 -12.52 -7.44 -2.11
CA ILE A 86 -12.47 -8.69 -2.88
C ILE A 86 -12.14 -9.88 -1.99
N THR A 87 -11.14 -9.79 -1.11
CA THR A 87 -10.74 -10.92 -0.26
C THR A 87 -11.87 -11.41 0.66
N PRO A 88 -12.57 -10.53 1.44
CA PRO A 88 -13.72 -10.98 2.23
C PRO A 88 -14.86 -11.52 1.36
N THR A 89 -15.11 -10.94 0.18
CA THR A 89 -16.16 -11.45 -0.73
C THR A 89 -15.82 -12.83 -1.31
N VAL A 90 -14.58 -13.06 -1.74
CA VAL A 90 -14.12 -14.38 -2.20
C VAL A 90 -14.29 -15.40 -1.08
N LEU A 91 -13.87 -15.06 0.14
CA LEU A 91 -14.02 -15.94 1.30
C LEU A 91 -15.51 -16.20 1.60
N LEU A 92 -16.37 -15.18 1.53
CA LEU A 92 -17.81 -15.31 1.74
C LEU A 92 -18.44 -16.28 0.75
N VAL A 93 -18.24 -16.04 -0.55
CA VAL A 93 -18.88 -16.82 -1.62
C VAL A 93 -18.40 -18.26 -1.58
N THR A 94 -17.08 -18.47 -1.52
CA THR A 94 -16.51 -19.81 -1.50
C THR A 94 -16.76 -20.53 -0.17
N GLY A 95 -16.78 -19.80 0.95
CA GLY A 95 -17.09 -20.32 2.28
C GLY A 95 -18.55 -20.75 2.40
N VAL A 96 -19.50 -19.94 1.93
CA VAL A 96 -20.92 -20.31 1.87
C VAL A 96 -21.11 -21.54 0.99
N ALA A 97 -20.48 -21.59 -0.19
CA ALA A 97 -20.57 -22.77 -1.05
C ALA A 97 -20.04 -24.04 -0.35
N PHE A 98 -18.90 -23.92 0.35
CA PHE A 98 -18.33 -25.03 1.11
C PHE A 98 -19.23 -25.48 2.27
N PHE A 99 -19.68 -24.57 3.13
CA PHE A 99 -20.54 -24.91 4.27
C PHE A 99 -21.92 -25.40 3.84
N ALA A 100 -22.51 -24.84 2.77
CA ALA A 100 -23.77 -25.33 2.22
C ALA A 100 -23.64 -26.78 1.75
N LEU A 101 -22.53 -27.12 1.09
CA LEU A 101 -22.28 -28.47 0.60
C LEU A 101 -21.97 -29.45 1.75
N VAL A 102 -21.29 -29.00 2.80
CA VAL A 102 -21.01 -29.82 4.00
C VAL A 102 -22.26 -30.08 4.82
N LEU A 103 -23.14 -29.08 4.98
CA LEU A 103 -24.36 -29.19 5.79
C LEU A 103 -25.52 -29.83 5.02
N GLY A 104 -25.56 -29.67 3.69
CA GLY A 104 -26.59 -30.18 2.80
C GLY A 104 -26.22 -31.48 2.08
N SER A 105 -25.22 -32.22 2.55
CA SER A 105 -24.69 -33.41 1.87
C SER A 105 -25.79 -34.43 1.52
N ASP A 106 -26.75 -34.63 2.41
CA ASP A 106 -27.79 -35.65 2.26
C ASP A 106 -28.79 -35.27 1.17
N SER A 107 -29.14 -33.98 1.09
CA SER A 107 -30.04 -33.44 0.06
C SER A 107 -29.39 -33.40 -1.33
N LEU A 108 -28.06 -33.22 -1.38
CA LEU A 108 -27.30 -33.13 -2.63
C LEU A 108 -26.84 -34.50 -3.18
N THR A 109 -26.89 -35.54 -2.35
CA THR A 109 -26.50 -36.92 -2.72
C THR A 109 -27.15 -37.41 -4.04
N PRO A 110 -28.48 -37.32 -4.25
CA PRO A 110 -29.10 -37.81 -5.48
C PRO A 110 -28.71 -36.99 -6.74
N MET A 111 -28.35 -35.72 -6.58
CA MET A 111 -27.87 -34.88 -7.68
C MET A 111 -26.43 -35.23 -8.04
N MET A 112 -25.56 -35.41 -7.04
CA MET A 112 -24.14 -35.71 -7.27
C MET A 112 -23.90 -37.15 -7.74
N ALA A 113 -24.75 -38.09 -7.34
CA ALA A 113 -24.72 -39.46 -7.84
C ALA A 113 -24.85 -39.53 -9.38
N LYS A 114 -25.58 -38.60 -10.01
CA LYS A 114 -25.69 -38.51 -11.48
C LYS A 114 -24.38 -38.15 -12.17
N PHE A 115 -23.45 -37.53 -11.45
CA PHE A 115 -22.11 -37.17 -11.94
C PHE A 115 -21.02 -38.13 -11.46
N GLY A 116 -21.38 -39.20 -10.74
CA GLY A 116 -20.42 -40.16 -10.19
C GLY A 116 -19.53 -39.59 -9.07
N VAL A 117 -19.94 -38.49 -8.44
CA VAL A 117 -19.15 -37.81 -7.39
C VAL A 117 -19.82 -38.02 -6.03
N THR A 118 -19.03 -38.39 -5.01
CA THR A 118 -19.54 -38.46 -3.64
C THR A 118 -19.61 -37.07 -3.01
N PRO A 119 -20.61 -36.78 -2.15
CA PRO A 119 -20.68 -35.50 -1.43
C PRO A 119 -19.41 -35.18 -0.63
N LEU A 120 -18.75 -36.21 -0.07
CA LEU A 120 -17.50 -36.05 0.66
C LEU A 120 -16.35 -35.60 -0.25
N LEU A 121 -16.18 -36.22 -1.42
CA LEU A 121 -15.16 -35.82 -2.39
C LEU A 121 -15.42 -34.41 -2.94
N ALA A 122 -16.69 -34.08 -3.21
CA ALA A 122 -17.08 -32.73 -3.59
C ALA A 122 -16.73 -31.70 -2.50
N ALA A 123 -16.96 -32.02 -1.22
CA ALA A 123 -16.59 -31.16 -0.10
C ALA A 123 -15.08 -30.93 -0.01
N VAL A 124 -14.28 -31.96 -0.29
CA VAL A 124 -12.82 -31.86 -0.32
C VAL A 124 -12.36 -30.92 -1.42
N TYR A 125 -12.85 -31.07 -2.66
CA TYR A 125 -12.42 -30.21 -3.77
C TYR A 125 -12.97 -28.78 -3.67
N VAL A 126 -14.24 -28.60 -3.27
CA VAL A 126 -14.81 -27.26 -3.05
C VAL A 126 -14.10 -26.56 -1.89
N GLY A 127 -13.82 -27.27 -0.80
CA GLY A 127 -13.03 -26.73 0.31
C GLY A 127 -11.58 -26.43 -0.08
N ALA A 128 -10.98 -27.24 -0.95
CA ALA A 128 -9.64 -26.96 -1.50
C ALA A 128 -9.64 -25.69 -2.34
N MET A 129 -10.61 -25.55 -3.26
CA MET A 129 -10.80 -24.33 -4.06
C MET A 129 -11.01 -23.10 -3.17
N GLN A 130 -11.89 -23.21 -2.17
CA GLN A 130 -12.12 -22.16 -1.17
C GLN A 130 -10.80 -21.69 -0.54
N ASN A 131 -9.97 -22.64 -0.08
CA ASN A 131 -8.72 -22.33 0.59
C ASN A 131 -7.68 -21.74 -0.37
N ILE A 132 -7.57 -22.30 -1.58
CA ILE A 132 -6.69 -21.81 -2.65
C ILE A 132 -7.03 -20.35 -2.97
N PHE A 133 -8.29 -20.08 -3.34
CA PHE A 133 -8.71 -18.73 -3.72
C PHE A 133 -8.60 -17.74 -2.56
N SER A 134 -8.92 -18.15 -1.33
CA SER A 134 -8.82 -17.28 -0.16
C SER A 134 -7.36 -16.90 0.14
N LYS A 135 -6.43 -17.87 0.12
CA LYS A 135 -5.01 -17.62 0.34
C LYS A 135 -4.43 -16.78 -0.79
N SER A 136 -4.75 -17.10 -2.05
CA SER A 136 -4.31 -16.32 -3.20
C SER A 136 -4.81 -14.88 -3.14
N ALA A 137 -6.09 -14.65 -2.85
CA ALA A 137 -6.66 -13.31 -2.68
C ALA A 137 -6.03 -12.57 -1.49
N LYS A 138 -5.67 -13.29 -0.42
CA LYS A 138 -4.97 -12.69 0.72
C LYS A 138 -3.59 -12.16 0.33
N TYR A 139 -2.74 -13.00 -0.26
CA TYR A 139 -1.39 -12.59 -0.62
C TYR A 139 -1.33 -11.57 -1.75
N SER A 140 -2.29 -11.62 -2.70
CA SER A 140 -2.27 -10.75 -3.88
C SER A 140 -2.99 -9.42 -3.71
N LEU A 141 -3.99 -9.33 -2.82
CA LEU A 141 -4.85 -8.15 -2.65
C LEU A 141 -4.85 -7.67 -1.20
N PHE A 142 -5.18 -8.54 -0.23
CA PHE A 142 -5.32 -8.14 1.17
C PHE A 142 -4.02 -7.64 1.78
N ASP A 143 -2.93 -8.42 1.66
CA ASP A 143 -1.63 -8.07 2.24
C ASP A 143 -1.12 -6.73 1.65
N PRO A 144 -1.15 -6.50 0.32
CA PRO A 144 -0.89 -5.18 -0.25
C PRO A 144 -1.85 -4.07 0.23
N CYS A 145 -3.17 -4.33 0.32
CA CYS A 145 -4.12 -3.34 0.83
C CYS A 145 -3.79 -2.90 2.26
N LYS A 146 -3.44 -3.87 3.11
CA LYS A 146 -3.01 -3.65 4.50
C LYS A 146 -1.76 -2.77 4.55
N GLU A 147 -0.74 -3.08 3.75
CA GLU A 147 0.49 -2.28 3.71
C GLU A 147 0.25 -0.86 3.15
N MET A 148 -0.60 -0.71 2.12
CA MET A 148 -0.98 0.58 1.57
C MET A 148 -1.74 1.45 2.57
N ALA A 149 -2.57 0.83 3.41
CA ALA A 149 -3.32 1.53 4.45
C ALA A 149 -2.42 2.16 5.52
N TYR A 150 -1.15 1.74 5.64
CA TYR A 150 -0.20 2.38 6.55
C TYR A 150 0.52 3.60 5.94
N ILE A 151 0.48 3.77 4.62
CA ILE A 151 1.22 4.85 3.91
C ILE A 151 0.82 6.27 4.35
N PRO A 152 -0.48 6.63 4.46
CA PRO A 152 -0.88 8.01 4.75
C PRO A 152 -0.87 8.35 6.26
N LEU A 153 -0.41 7.44 7.11
CA LEU A 153 -0.32 7.65 8.56
C LEU A 153 0.97 8.39 8.92
N ASP A 154 0.95 9.13 10.03
CA ASP A 154 2.17 9.65 10.65
C ASP A 154 3.10 8.51 11.09
N GLU A 155 4.41 8.76 11.11
CA GLU A 155 5.41 7.71 11.36
C GLU A 155 5.23 7.01 12.72
N ASP A 156 4.84 7.73 13.77
CA ASP A 156 4.60 7.13 15.09
C ASP A 156 3.40 6.17 15.06
N THR A 157 2.28 6.61 14.48
CA THR A 157 1.07 5.78 14.33
C THR A 157 1.29 4.60 13.40
N LYS A 158 2.05 4.79 12.32
CA LYS A 158 2.41 3.76 11.37
C LYS A 158 3.25 2.66 12.02
N VAL A 159 4.31 3.02 12.74
CA VAL A 159 5.19 2.04 13.41
C VAL A 159 4.44 1.29 14.51
N LYS A 160 3.74 2.01 15.41
CA LYS A 160 2.96 1.40 16.50
C LYS A 160 1.81 0.56 15.98
N GLY A 161 1.08 1.07 14.98
CA GLY A 161 -0.04 0.39 14.35
C GLY A 161 0.39 -0.91 13.67
N LYS A 162 1.46 -0.85 12.86
CA LYS A 162 2.01 -2.03 12.19
C LYS A 162 2.49 -3.07 13.19
N ALA A 163 3.24 -2.66 14.22
CA ALA A 163 3.68 -3.56 15.29
C ALA A 163 2.48 -4.20 16.01
N ALA A 164 1.46 -3.42 16.38
CA ALA A 164 0.28 -3.95 17.05
C ALA A 164 -0.48 -4.97 16.18
N VAL A 165 -0.66 -4.67 14.89
CA VAL A 165 -1.41 -5.53 13.98
C VAL A 165 -0.64 -6.80 13.63
N ASP A 166 0.65 -6.70 13.31
CA ASP A 166 1.44 -7.84 12.87
C ASP A 166 1.81 -8.77 14.04
N VAL A 167 2.06 -8.22 15.24
CA VAL A 167 2.47 -8.99 16.42
C VAL A 167 1.27 -9.47 17.25
N VAL A 168 0.19 -8.69 17.36
CA VAL A 168 -0.97 -9.05 18.20
C VAL A 168 -2.12 -9.55 17.35
N CYS A 169 -2.63 -8.73 16.42
CA CYS A 169 -3.87 -9.03 15.70
C CYS A 169 -3.76 -10.26 14.79
N ASN A 170 -2.64 -10.44 14.09
CA ASN A 170 -2.46 -11.55 13.17
C ASN A 170 -2.40 -12.91 13.89
N PRO A 171 -1.60 -13.09 14.98
CA PRO A 171 -1.70 -14.29 15.82
C PRO A 171 -3.07 -14.44 16.48
N LEU A 172 -3.66 -13.35 17.00
CA LEU A 172 -4.96 -13.35 17.66
C LEU A 172 -6.09 -13.85 16.74
N GLY A 173 -6.07 -13.48 15.45
CA GLY A 173 -7.06 -13.98 14.49
C GLY A 173 -6.97 -15.50 14.33
N LYS A 174 -5.75 -16.03 14.14
CA LYS A 174 -5.54 -17.48 13.97
C LYS A 174 -5.87 -18.27 15.24
N SER A 175 -5.41 -17.80 16.39
CA SER A 175 -5.68 -18.46 17.67
C SER A 175 -7.13 -18.30 18.11
N GLY A 176 -7.76 -17.16 17.80
CA GLY A 176 -9.18 -16.91 18.03
C GLY A 176 -10.07 -17.88 17.26
N GLY A 177 -9.77 -18.15 15.99
CA GLY A 177 -10.47 -19.17 15.21
C GLY A 177 -10.34 -20.57 15.83
N ALA A 178 -9.13 -20.93 16.29
CA ALA A 178 -8.90 -22.22 16.94
C ALA A 178 -9.60 -22.32 18.30
N LEU A 179 -9.63 -21.24 19.08
CA LEU A 179 -10.30 -21.17 20.37
C LEU A 179 -11.82 -21.30 20.21
N ILE A 180 -12.41 -20.60 19.23
CA ILE A 180 -13.83 -20.73 18.89
C ILE A 180 -14.15 -22.20 18.58
N GLN A 181 -13.35 -22.85 17.73
CA GLN A 181 -13.55 -24.26 17.43
C GLN A 181 -13.41 -25.15 18.65
N GLN A 182 -12.39 -24.93 19.49
CA GLN A 182 -12.16 -25.72 20.69
C GLN A 182 -13.36 -25.64 21.65
N VAL A 183 -13.86 -24.42 21.90
CA VAL A 183 -15.04 -24.20 22.75
C VAL A 183 -16.27 -24.91 22.17
N LEU A 184 -16.49 -24.80 20.86
CA LEU A 184 -17.61 -25.45 20.20
C LEU A 184 -17.49 -26.99 20.21
N ILE A 185 -16.29 -27.54 20.01
CA ILE A 185 -16.07 -29.00 20.06
C ILE A 185 -16.30 -29.52 21.48
N LEU A 186 -15.83 -28.80 22.51
CA LEU A 186 -16.07 -29.18 23.90
C LEU A 186 -17.56 -29.08 24.27
N GLY A 187 -18.28 -28.09 23.74
CA GLY A 187 -19.71 -27.91 24.00
C GLY A 187 -20.62 -28.89 23.25
N PHE A 188 -20.31 -29.23 22.00
CA PHE A 188 -21.16 -30.04 21.12
C PHE A 188 -20.62 -31.47 20.89
N GLY A 189 -19.48 -31.82 21.49
CA GLY A 189 -18.87 -33.15 21.52
C GLY A 189 -18.08 -33.54 20.25
N SER A 190 -18.36 -32.94 19.10
CA SER A 190 -17.64 -33.24 17.86
C SER A 190 -17.59 -32.05 16.90
N LEU A 191 -16.58 -32.02 16.03
CA LEU A 191 -16.45 -31.00 14.99
C LEU A 191 -17.63 -31.03 14.00
N ALA A 192 -18.19 -32.21 13.71
CA ALA A 192 -19.37 -32.34 12.86
C ALA A 192 -20.58 -31.61 13.45
N ASN A 193 -20.86 -31.82 14.74
CA ASN A 193 -21.95 -31.14 15.44
C ASN A 193 -21.73 -29.63 15.59
N SER A 194 -20.46 -29.21 15.68
CA SER A 194 -20.08 -27.79 15.73
C SER A 194 -20.19 -27.07 14.38
N THR A 195 -20.12 -27.80 13.26
CA THR A 195 -20.04 -27.24 11.89
C THR A 195 -21.13 -26.21 11.55
N PRO A 196 -22.44 -26.41 11.85
CA PRO A 196 -23.45 -25.39 11.55
C PRO A 196 -23.20 -24.07 12.27
N TYR A 197 -22.77 -24.12 13.54
CA TYR A 197 -22.44 -22.93 14.32
C TYR A 197 -21.17 -22.23 13.79
N LEU A 198 -20.18 -23.00 13.35
CA LEU A 198 -18.99 -22.44 12.68
C LEU A 198 -19.35 -21.67 11.42
N GLY A 199 -20.32 -22.16 10.63
CA GLY A 199 -20.84 -21.46 9.47
C GLY A 199 -21.48 -20.11 9.82
N VAL A 200 -22.31 -20.07 10.87
CA VAL A 200 -22.94 -18.82 11.34
C VAL A 200 -21.89 -17.82 11.85
N ILE A 201 -20.92 -18.29 12.64
CA ILE A 201 -19.83 -17.43 13.15
C ILE A 201 -18.97 -16.91 12.00
N LEU A 202 -18.70 -17.73 10.98
CA LEU A 202 -17.99 -17.31 9.78
C LEU A 202 -18.74 -16.18 9.08
N LEU A 203 -20.05 -16.34 8.85
CA LEU A 203 -20.89 -15.30 8.24
C LEU A 203 -20.84 -13.99 9.03
N ALA A 204 -21.01 -14.05 10.35
CA ALA A 204 -20.94 -12.87 11.20
C ALA A 204 -19.56 -12.18 11.14
N THR A 205 -18.49 -12.98 11.15
CA THR A 205 -17.11 -12.47 11.08
C THR A 205 -16.83 -11.81 9.73
N VAL A 206 -17.27 -12.41 8.63
CA VAL A 206 -17.06 -11.85 7.28
C VAL A 206 -17.91 -10.61 7.03
N ILE A 207 -19.14 -10.55 7.58
CA ILE A 207 -19.97 -9.35 7.55
C ILE A 207 -19.28 -8.21 8.30
N SER A 208 -18.77 -8.46 9.51
CA SER A 208 -17.97 -7.50 10.28
C SER A 208 -16.74 -7.03 9.48
N TRP A 209 -16.06 -7.95 8.81
CA TRP A 209 -14.93 -7.64 7.93
C TRP A 209 -15.31 -6.72 6.76
N LEU A 210 -16.43 -6.99 6.07
CA LEU A 210 -16.92 -6.13 5.00
C LEU A 210 -17.28 -4.72 5.48
N TYR A 211 -17.90 -4.60 6.65
CA TYR A 211 -18.17 -3.30 7.26
C TYR A 211 -16.88 -2.54 7.61
N ALA A 212 -15.90 -3.23 8.21
CA ALA A 212 -14.61 -2.64 8.53
C ALA A 212 -13.86 -2.20 7.26
N ALA A 213 -13.89 -2.99 6.18
CA ALA A 213 -13.26 -2.63 4.91
C ALA A 213 -13.88 -1.37 4.29
N ARG A 214 -15.22 -1.25 4.31
CA ARG A 214 -15.92 -0.04 3.83
C ARG A 214 -15.66 1.18 4.72
N SER A 215 -15.68 1.00 6.04
CA SER A 215 -15.34 2.04 7.01
C SER A 215 -13.91 2.54 6.82
N LEU A 216 -12.98 1.64 6.55
CA LEU A 216 -11.58 1.96 6.31
C LEU A 216 -11.39 2.68 4.98
N ASP A 217 -12.10 2.31 3.91
CA ASP A 217 -12.05 2.99 2.60
C ASP A 217 -12.49 4.46 2.67
N GLN A 218 -13.56 4.73 3.42
CA GLN A 218 -14.06 6.08 3.66
C GLN A 218 -13.06 6.96 4.41
N GLN A 219 -12.23 6.38 5.29
CA GLN A 219 -11.18 7.10 6.02
C GLN A 219 -9.87 7.18 5.21
N PHE A 220 -9.53 6.14 4.45
CA PHE A 220 -8.31 6.04 3.67
C PHE A 220 -8.28 7.05 2.52
N THR A 221 -9.36 7.16 1.75
CA THR A 221 -9.44 8.07 0.59
C THR A 221 -9.11 9.53 0.92
N PRO A 222 -9.68 10.17 1.98
CA PRO A 222 -9.32 11.53 2.34
C PRO A 222 -7.90 11.65 2.90
N LEU A 223 -7.43 10.66 3.67
CA LEU A 223 -6.07 10.66 4.22
C LEU A 223 -5.01 10.61 3.12
N VAL A 224 -5.18 9.74 2.13
CA VAL A 224 -4.29 9.65 0.97
C VAL A 224 -4.28 10.94 0.15
N LYS A 225 -5.45 11.55 -0.07
CA LYS A 225 -5.53 12.83 -0.79
C LYS A 225 -4.78 13.94 -0.06
N LYS A 226 -4.88 13.99 1.28
CA LYS A 226 -4.18 14.97 2.11
C LYS A 226 -2.66 14.76 2.09
N ASP A 227 -2.21 13.52 2.29
CA ASP A 227 -0.80 13.13 2.25
C ASP A 227 -0.15 13.38 0.87
N LEU A 228 -0.87 13.05 -0.21
CA LEU A 228 -0.38 13.32 -1.56
C LEU A 228 -0.26 14.83 -1.83
N LYS A 229 -1.21 15.63 -1.34
CA LYS A 229 -1.18 17.09 -1.48
C LYS A 229 -0.02 17.71 -0.69
N SER A 230 0.26 17.26 0.54
CA SER A 230 1.40 17.76 1.32
C SER A 230 2.73 17.41 0.66
N LYS A 231 2.92 16.15 0.23
CA LYS A 231 4.13 15.72 -0.49
C LYS A 231 4.35 16.47 -1.79
N LEU A 232 3.27 16.77 -2.52
CA LEU A 232 3.36 17.60 -3.74
C LEU A 232 3.78 19.04 -3.43
N LEU A 233 3.26 19.63 -2.36
CA LEU A 233 3.64 20.98 -1.91
C LEU A 233 5.10 21.03 -1.47
N GLU A 234 5.56 20.05 -0.68
CA GLU A 234 6.96 19.92 -0.25
C GLU A 234 7.91 19.71 -1.45
N GLY A 235 7.50 18.88 -2.41
CA GLY A 235 8.24 18.67 -3.67
C GLY A 235 8.36 19.95 -4.49
N LYS A 236 7.27 20.72 -4.62
CA LYS A 236 7.30 22.02 -5.30
C LYS A 236 8.15 23.05 -4.56
N LEU A 237 8.05 23.11 -3.24
CA LEU A 237 8.81 24.04 -2.41
C LEU A 237 10.31 23.75 -2.47
N SER A 238 10.70 22.48 -2.38
CA SER A 238 12.10 22.06 -2.51
C SER A 238 12.65 22.29 -3.93
N ALA A 239 11.85 22.08 -4.98
CA ALA A 239 12.24 22.42 -6.35
C ALA A 239 12.42 23.95 -6.54
N MET A 240 11.50 24.76 -6.02
CA MET A 240 11.64 26.23 -6.03
C MET A 240 12.85 26.70 -5.24
N SER A 241 13.08 26.16 -4.04
CA SER A 241 14.25 26.50 -3.22
C SER A 241 15.58 26.19 -3.94
N ARG A 242 15.64 25.05 -4.65
CA ARG A 242 16.78 24.72 -5.52
C ARG A 242 16.93 25.69 -6.68
N ALA A 243 15.84 26.03 -7.38
CA ALA A 243 15.87 27.00 -8.48
C ALA A 243 16.29 28.41 -8.02
N VAL A 244 15.86 28.84 -6.83
CA VAL A 244 16.27 30.12 -6.22
C VAL A 244 17.74 30.06 -5.81
N SER A 245 18.20 28.97 -5.20
CA SER A 245 19.60 28.81 -4.81
C SER A 245 20.56 28.79 -6.01
N VAL A 246 20.13 28.19 -7.13
CA VAL A 246 20.88 28.24 -8.40
C VAL A 246 20.92 29.66 -8.96
N ASN A 247 19.79 30.38 -8.97
CA ASN A 247 19.76 31.79 -9.39
C ASN A 247 20.59 32.70 -8.48
N LEU A 248 20.64 32.43 -7.17
CA LEU A 248 21.48 33.19 -6.23
C LEU A 248 22.97 32.96 -6.47
N LYS A 249 23.40 31.72 -6.81
CA LYS A 249 24.78 31.44 -7.22
C LYS A 249 25.15 32.03 -8.58
N GLN A 250 24.17 32.33 -9.44
CA GLN A 250 24.38 32.98 -10.73
C GLN A 250 24.45 34.51 -10.67
N ARG A 251 24.15 35.13 -9.52
CA ARG A 251 24.46 36.55 -9.35
C ARG A 251 25.97 36.69 -9.18
N PRO A 252 26.69 37.35 -10.11
CA PRO A 252 28.13 37.54 -9.94
C PRO A 252 28.37 38.33 -8.65
N GLU A 253 29.24 37.81 -7.80
CA GLU A 253 29.70 38.48 -6.58
C GLU A 253 30.64 39.62 -7.03
N VAL A 254 30.08 40.81 -7.26
CA VAL A 254 30.85 41.98 -7.73
C VAL A 254 31.78 42.42 -6.59
N THR A 255 33.04 42.05 -6.67
CA THR A 255 34.07 42.47 -5.72
C THR A 255 34.58 43.85 -6.13
N TYR A 256 34.45 44.85 -5.25
CA TYR A 256 34.94 46.19 -5.54
C TYR A 256 36.39 46.34 -5.08
N ARG A 257 37.26 46.87 -5.94
CA ARG A 257 38.62 47.27 -5.57
C ARG A 257 38.72 48.78 -5.54
N PHE A 258 39.29 49.31 -4.48
CA PHE A 258 39.61 50.73 -4.38
C PHE A 258 40.86 51.03 -5.22
N VAL A 259 40.76 51.97 -6.14
CA VAL A 259 41.88 52.40 -6.98
C VAL A 259 42.02 53.91 -6.84
N SER A 260 43.25 54.36 -6.60
CA SER A 260 43.63 55.77 -6.60
C SER A 260 44.10 56.16 -8.00
N ILE A 261 43.43 57.13 -8.63
CA ILE A 261 43.75 57.62 -9.98
C ILE A 261 44.15 59.09 -9.87
N LEU A 262 45.16 59.51 -10.63
CA LEU A 262 45.56 60.91 -10.72
C LEU A 262 44.63 61.63 -11.71
N ASN A 263 43.96 62.70 -11.29
CA ASN A 263 43.15 63.50 -12.20
C ASN A 263 44.03 64.40 -13.10
N GLU A 264 43.46 64.98 -14.16
CA GLU A 264 44.20 65.84 -15.11
C GLU A 264 44.82 67.09 -14.48
N GLN A 265 44.44 67.43 -13.24
CA GLN A 265 44.94 68.57 -12.47
C GLN A 265 46.00 68.16 -11.44
N GLY A 266 46.41 66.88 -11.41
CA GLY A 266 47.50 66.37 -10.58
C GLY A 266 47.10 65.94 -9.16
N PHE A 267 45.81 65.84 -8.85
CA PHE A 267 45.33 65.38 -7.54
C PHE A 267 44.95 63.89 -7.55
N ILE A 268 45.20 63.19 -6.43
CA ILE A 268 44.85 61.78 -6.26
C ILE A 268 43.39 61.66 -5.81
N GLU A 269 42.53 61.10 -6.65
CA GLU A 269 41.15 60.76 -6.30
C GLU A 269 40.99 59.23 -6.12
N GLY A 270 40.25 58.84 -5.08
CA GLY A 270 39.95 57.43 -4.80
C GLY A 270 38.58 57.04 -5.34
N ARG A 271 38.51 55.98 -6.17
CA ARG A 271 37.25 55.45 -6.70
C ARG A 271 37.16 53.94 -6.50
N TYR A 272 35.99 53.45 -6.12
CA TYR A 272 35.69 52.01 -6.10
C TYR A 272 35.29 51.56 -7.51
N VAL A 273 36.02 50.59 -8.06
CA VAL A 273 35.75 50.02 -9.38
C VAL A 273 35.38 48.55 -9.22
N PRO A 274 34.31 48.06 -9.87
CA PRO A 274 33.95 46.64 -9.84
C PRO A 274 35.01 45.80 -10.56
N VAL A 275 35.56 44.79 -9.88
CA VAL A 275 36.49 43.82 -10.45
C VAL A 275 35.67 42.71 -11.08
N MET A 276 35.67 42.64 -12.42
CA MET A 276 35.22 41.46 -13.15
C MET A 276 36.40 40.49 -13.20
N ASP A 277 36.27 39.31 -12.62
CA ASP A 277 37.28 38.24 -12.74
C ASP A 277 37.37 37.79 -14.20
N GLY A 278 38.33 38.35 -14.95
CA GLY A 278 38.51 38.02 -16.35
C GLY A 278 39.29 39.03 -17.18
N SER A 279 40.39 39.57 -16.68
CA SER A 279 41.42 40.17 -17.55
C SER A 279 42.74 40.31 -16.80
N THR A 280 43.61 39.32 -16.96
CA THR A 280 45.05 39.41 -16.72
C THR A 280 45.61 40.62 -17.49
N PRO A 281 46.48 41.46 -16.91
CA PRO A 281 47.17 42.47 -17.71
C PRO A 281 48.14 41.74 -18.65
N MET A 282 47.81 41.70 -19.93
CA MET A 282 48.75 41.30 -20.98
C MET A 282 49.79 42.40 -21.13
N THR A 283 50.98 42.15 -20.64
CA THR A 283 52.19 42.84 -21.07
C THR A 283 52.40 42.51 -22.55
N GLN A 284 52.39 43.50 -23.43
CA GLN A 284 53.31 43.70 -24.58
C GLN A 284 52.74 44.69 -25.61
N SER A 285 53.42 45.83 -25.80
CA SER A 285 53.90 46.17 -27.15
C SER A 285 55.14 45.29 -27.36
N ASP A 286 55.35 44.63 -28.50
CA ASP A 286 55.37 45.21 -29.83
C ASP A 286 54.68 44.36 -30.89
N GLY A 287 54.16 45.05 -31.92
CA GLY A 287 54.21 44.54 -33.28
C GLY A 287 52.98 43.85 -33.85
N ASN A 288 52.17 44.65 -34.55
CA ASN A 288 51.32 44.31 -35.70
C ASN A 288 49.96 43.60 -35.53
N SER A 289 48.96 44.39 -35.95
CA SER A 289 47.74 44.07 -36.70
C SER A 289 46.69 43.16 -36.05
N VAL A 290 45.58 43.80 -35.63
CA VAL A 290 44.25 43.17 -35.59
C VAL A 290 43.30 43.91 -36.53
N VAL A 291 42.57 43.05 -37.23
CA VAL A 291 41.55 43.21 -38.26
C VAL A 291 40.27 43.87 -37.73
N LEU A 292 39.59 44.56 -38.65
CA LEU A 292 38.28 45.21 -38.56
C LEU A 292 37.08 44.26 -38.38
N SER A 293 35.99 44.87 -37.89
CA SER A 293 34.56 44.58 -38.16
C SER A 293 33.95 43.36 -37.46
N SER A 294 32.73 43.38 -36.92
CA SER A 294 31.66 44.38 -36.86
C SER A 294 30.65 43.96 -35.79
N LEU A 295 30.15 44.92 -35.03
CA LEU A 295 28.93 44.79 -34.24
C LEU A 295 27.70 44.62 -35.16
N SER A 296 26.69 43.89 -34.66
CA SER A 296 25.29 44.14 -35.01
C SER A 296 24.46 44.25 -33.73
N THR A 297 24.03 45.48 -33.47
CA THR A 297 23.10 45.97 -32.45
C THR A 297 21.65 45.70 -32.88
N GLU A 298 20.70 45.51 -31.96
CA GLU A 298 19.35 46.13 -31.94
C GLU A 298 18.56 45.63 -30.69
N THR A 299 18.32 46.46 -29.66
CA THR A 299 17.17 47.39 -29.41
C THR A 299 16.03 46.74 -28.60
N ILE A 300 15.80 47.21 -27.37
CA ILE A 300 14.51 47.11 -26.67
C ILE A 300 14.17 48.51 -26.14
N GLU A 301 13.20 49.16 -26.80
CA GLU A 301 12.57 50.40 -26.37
C GLU A 301 11.73 50.19 -25.10
N THR A 302 11.92 51.06 -24.12
CA THR A 302 10.99 51.29 -23.01
C THR A 302 10.18 52.56 -23.31
N THR A 303 8.88 52.44 -23.51
CA THR A 303 7.95 53.59 -23.50
C THR A 303 7.02 53.48 -22.30
N ASN A 304 7.08 54.50 -21.44
CA ASN A 304 6.15 54.79 -20.37
C ASN A 304 5.63 56.22 -20.59
N PRO A 305 4.31 56.44 -20.56
CA PRO A 305 3.73 57.65 -19.99
C PRO A 305 2.51 57.24 -19.10
N ASP A 306 2.11 57.84 -17.99
CA ASP A 306 2.09 59.23 -17.54
C ASP A 306 1.91 59.28 -16.00
N ILE A 307 2.35 60.40 -15.41
CA ILE A 307 2.10 60.92 -14.05
C ILE A 307 0.83 61.82 -14.15
N PRO A 308 -0.12 61.90 -13.18
CA PRO A 308 0.10 62.76 -12.00
C PRO A 308 -0.58 62.44 -10.67
N VAL A 309 0.22 62.64 -9.62
CA VAL A 309 -0.01 63.38 -8.36
C VAL A 309 -1.45 63.87 -8.10
N LYS A 310 -2.12 63.24 -7.12
CA LYS A 310 -2.59 63.87 -5.87
C LYS A 310 -2.92 62.80 -4.83
#